data_AF-A0A661WZZ7-F1
#
_entry.id   AF-A0A661WZZ7-F1
#
_cell.length_a   1.000
_cell.length_b   1.000
_cell.length_c   1.000
_cell.angle_alpha   90.00
_cell.angle_beta   90.00
_cell.angle_gamma   90.00
#
_symmetry.space_group_name_H-M   'P 1'
#
loop_
_entity.id
_entity.type
_entity.pdbx_description
1 polymer ?
#
loop_
_entity_poly.entity_id
_entity_poly.type
_entity_poly.pdbx_seq_one_letter_code
_entity_poly.pdbx_strand_id
1 'polypeptide(L)'
;MNTHSDGWLLHGIGGFQDAADAYMTIITVPLYRKTNPIVVERVHTITAPGETIDAIVTDEGIAINPNRRDLLDRLKGSNLPIVSIEELHEKAIAVTGKPEKPKTKDNVVAVIEWRDGTIIDSVKELDI
;
A
#
# COMPACT_ATOMS: atom_id res chain seq x y z
N MET A 1 -8.99 -8.13 7.06
CA MET A 1 -8.06 -7.73 8.15
C MET A 1 -6.75 -7.22 7.54
N ASN A 2 -5.94 -6.46 8.27
CA ASN A 2 -4.60 -6.02 7.84
C ASN A 2 -3.52 -6.89 8.52
N THR A 3 -2.49 -7.28 7.76
CA THR A 3 -1.28 -7.93 8.26
C THR A 3 -0.21 -6.91 8.62
N HIS A 4 0.56 -7.19 9.67
CA HIS A 4 1.74 -6.41 10.04
C HIS A 4 2.98 -6.85 9.23
N SER A 5 4.13 -6.18 9.43
CA SER A 5 5.37 -6.48 8.70
C SER A 5 5.95 -7.88 8.96
N ASP A 6 5.54 -8.49 10.06
CA ASP A 6 5.87 -9.88 10.45
C ASP A 6 4.84 -10.89 9.93
N GLY A 7 3.84 -10.44 9.17
CA GLY A 7 2.78 -11.28 8.59
C GLY A 7 1.64 -11.63 9.55
N TRP A 8 1.67 -11.19 10.81
CA TRP A 8 0.58 -11.42 11.74
C TRP A 8 -0.65 -10.59 11.39
N LEU A 9 -1.83 -11.21 11.50
CA LEU A 9 -3.11 -10.51 11.48
C LEU A 9 -3.27 -9.69 12.77
N LEU A 10 -3.30 -8.36 12.65
CA LEU A 10 -3.23 -7.49 13.83
C LEU A 10 -4.30 -6.41 13.90
N HIS A 11 -4.83 -5.95 12.76
CA HIS A 11 -5.77 -4.83 12.75
C HIS A 11 -6.98 -5.10 11.86
N GLY A 12 -8.14 -4.56 12.25
CA GLY A 12 -9.31 -4.49 11.39
C GLY A 12 -9.05 -3.61 10.16
N ILE A 13 -9.75 -3.88 9.05
CA ILE A 13 -9.71 -3.00 7.87
C ILE A 13 -10.46 -1.69 8.15
N GLY A 14 -11.57 -1.77 8.90
CA GLY A 14 -12.45 -0.64 9.14
C GLY A 14 -13.06 -0.12 7.84
N GLY A 15 -13.46 1.16 7.82
CA GLY A 15 -14.03 1.82 6.64
C GLY A 15 -13.01 2.21 5.56
N PHE A 16 -11.80 1.64 5.57
CA PHE A 16 -10.78 1.95 4.56
C PHE A 16 -11.26 1.59 3.15
N GLN A 17 -11.92 0.44 2.98
CA GLN A 17 -12.45 0.01 1.68
C GLN A 17 -13.57 0.94 1.19
N ASP A 18 -14.40 1.45 2.10
CA ASP A 18 -15.45 2.41 1.77
C ASP A 18 -14.84 3.76 1.35
N ALA A 19 -13.82 4.22 2.08
CA ALA A 19 -13.11 5.46 1.77
C ALA A 19 -12.34 5.38 0.44
N ALA A 20 -11.85 4.19 0.08
CA ALA A 20 -11.13 3.97 -1.17
C ALA A 20 -12.01 4.12 -2.43
N ASP A 21 -13.34 4.16 -2.28
CA ASP A 21 -14.28 4.41 -3.38
C ASP A 21 -14.60 5.91 -3.60
N ALA A 22 -13.85 6.80 -2.94
CA ALA A 22 -14.02 8.22 -3.14
C ALA A 22 -13.64 8.65 -4.58
N TYR A 23 -14.14 9.82 -5.00
CA TYR A 23 -13.70 10.46 -6.25
C TYR A 23 -12.17 10.72 -6.27
N MET A 24 -11.59 10.92 -5.08
CA MET A 24 -10.16 11.08 -4.90
C MET A 24 -9.72 10.46 -3.56
N THR A 25 -8.87 9.43 -3.64
CA THR A 25 -8.32 8.71 -2.50
C THR A 25 -6.82 8.99 -2.36
N ILE A 26 -6.43 9.52 -1.21
CA ILE A 26 -5.03 9.83 -0.90
C ILE A 26 -4.59 9.05 0.34
N ILE A 27 -3.48 8.34 0.23
CA ILE A 27 -2.81 7.71 1.37
C ILE A 27 -1.69 8.64 1.86
N THR A 28 -1.76 9.05 3.13
CA THR A 28 -0.72 9.87 3.78
C THR A 28 0.06 9.03 4.78
N VAL A 29 1.35 8.82 4.52
CA VAL A 29 2.21 7.94 5.33
C VAL A 29 3.65 8.42 5.31
N PRO A 30 4.43 8.24 6.39
CA PRO A 30 5.88 8.38 6.27
C PRO A 30 6.43 7.31 5.31
N LEU A 31 7.55 7.57 4.65
CA LEU A 31 8.12 6.62 3.69
C LEU A 31 8.56 5.31 4.36
N TYR A 32 9.00 5.38 5.62
CA TYR A 32 9.38 4.25 6.45
C TYR A 32 9.05 4.50 7.92
N ARG A 33 8.97 3.43 8.71
CA ARG A 33 8.86 3.47 10.18
C ARG A 33 9.98 2.66 10.78
N LYS A 34 10.94 3.32 11.43
CA LYS A 34 12.19 2.70 11.91
C LYS A 34 12.90 2.02 10.72
N THR A 35 13.01 0.70 10.74
CA THR A 35 13.63 -0.13 9.70
C THR A 35 12.61 -0.73 8.72
N ASN A 36 11.33 -0.36 8.80
CA ASN A 36 10.29 -0.96 7.97
C ASN A 36 9.87 0.02 6.86
N PRO A 37 10.12 -0.31 5.57
CA PRO A 37 9.64 0.51 4.47
C PRO A 37 8.12 0.40 4.34
N ILE A 38 7.44 1.50 4.00
CA ILE A 38 5.99 1.52 3.75
C ILE A 38 5.69 1.20 2.28
N VAL A 39 6.47 1.78 1.36
CA VAL A 39 6.38 1.45 -0.07
C VAL A 39 7.30 0.26 -0.33
N VAL A 40 6.71 -0.85 -0.77
CA VAL A 40 7.39 -2.13 -1.03
C VAL A 40 6.99 -2.67 -2.40
N GLU A 41 7.82 -3.55 -2.96
CA GLU A 41 7.52 -4.22 -4.24
C GLU A 41 6.17 -4.99 -4.20
N ARG A 42 5.87 -5.63 -3.08
CA ARG A 42 4.62 -6.40 -2.89
C ARG A 42 4.21 -6.40 -1.42
N VAL A 43 3.00 -5.94 -1.14
CA VAL A 43 2.38 -6.03 0.19
C VAL A 43 2.07 -7.47 0.56
N HIS A 44 2.00 -7.77 1.86
CA HIS A 44 1.58 -9.09 2.35
C HIS A 44 0.11 -9.37 2.13
N THR A 45 -0.72 -8.34 2.17
CA THR A 45 -2.17 -8.45 2.02
C THR A 45 -2.70 -7.22 1.32
N ILE A 46 -3.46 -7.44 0.26
CA ILE A 46 -4.17 -6.43 -0.50
C ILE A 46 -5.52 -6.22 0.18
N THR A 47 -5.73 -5.04 0.78
CA THR A 47 -7.01 -4.68 1.40
C THR A 47 -7.81 -3.68 0.59
N ALA A 48 -7.18 -3.01 -0.37
CA ALA A 48 -7.84 -2.30 -1.46
C ALA A 48 -7.05 -2.48 -2.77
N PRO A 49 -7.72 -2.63 -3.92
CA PRO A 49 -7.05 -2.63 -5.22
C PRO A 49 -6.30 -1.32 -5.47
N GLY A 50 -5.09 -1.39 -6.04
CA GLY A 50 -4.28 -0.18 -6.28
C GLY A 50 -4.93 0.84 -7.22
N GLU A 51 -5.87 0.39 -8.07
CA GLU A 51 -6.62 1.27 -8.98
C GLU A 51 -7.58 2.22 -8.26
N THR A 52 -7.95 1.93 -7.01
CA THR A 52 -8.82 2.80 -6.20
C THR A 52 -8.04 3.84 -5.39
N ILE A 53 -6.70 3.81 -5.46
CA ILE A 53 -5.81 4.74 -4.76
C ILE A 53 -5.22 5.72 -5.76
N ASP A 54 -5.49 7.00 -5.60
CA ASP A 54 -5.11 8.02 -6.59
C ASP A 54 -3.75 8.65 -6.32
N ALA A 55 -3.36 8.75 -5.05
CA ALA A 55 -2.07 9.30 -4.66
C ALA A 55 -1.56 8.72 -3.34
N ILE A 56 -0.24 8.65 -3.22
CA ILE A 56 0.47 8.44 -1.96
C ILE A 56 1.31 9.69 -1.69
N VAL A 57 1.15 10.25 -0.50
CA VAL A 57 1.90 11.42 -0.03
C VAL A 57 2.79 10.97 1.11
N THR A 58 4.09 11.18 0.96
CA THR A 58 5.10 10.90 1.97
C THR A 58 5.91 12.14 2.32
N ASP A 59 6.76 12.02 3.33
CA ASP A 59 7.79 12.99 3.69
C ASP A 59 8.89 13.13 2.62
N GLU A 60 8.94 12.26 1.63
CA GLU A 60 9.97 12.18 0.59
C GLU A 60 9.44 12.44 -0.84
N GLY A 61 8.14 12.71 -0.99
CA GLY A 61 7.52 13.03 -2.27
C GLY A 61 6.06 12.61 -2.36
N ILE A 62 5.45 12.90 -3.52
CA ILE A 62 4.07 12.54 -3.84
C ILE A 62 4.08 11.65 -5.08
N ALA A 63 3.59 10.43 -4.94
CA ALA A 63 3.35 9.55 -6.08
C ALA A 63 1.88 9.61 -6.48
N ILE A 64 1.61 10.07 -7.70
CA ILE A 64 0.26 10.06 -8.29
C ILE A 64 0.10 8.78 -9.08
N ASN A 65 -1.03 8.10 -8.92
CA ASN A 65 -1.34 6.90 -9.69
C ASN A 65 -1.34 7.23 -11.19
N PRO A 66 -0.59 6.48 -12.02
CA PRO A 66 -0.51 6.75 -13.46
C PRO A 66 -1.87 6.66 -14.18
N ASN A 67 -2.87 6.00 -13.61
CA ASN A 67 -4.23 5.97 -14.16
C ASN A 67 -4.96 7.32 -14.03
N ARG A 68 -4.52 8.21 -13.13
CA ARG A 68 -5.10 9.54 -12.90
C ARG A 68 -4.44 10.61 -13.75
N ARG A 69 -4.62 10.49 -15.08
CA ARG A 69 -4.10 11.45 -16.06
C ARG A 69 -4.64 12.86 -15.84
N ASP A 70 -5.88 12.98 -15.39
CA ASP A 70 -6.50 14.24 -15.01
C ASP A 70 -5.72 14.98 -13.92
N LEU A 71 -5.23 14.26 -12.90
CA LEU A 71 -4.42 14.84 -11.83
C LEU A 71 -3.02 15.18 -12.32
N LEU A 72 -2.38 14.28 -13.06
CA LEU A 72 -1.05 14.49 -13.62
C LEU A 72 -1.01 15.74 -14.52
N ASP A 73 -2.02 15.92 -15.36
CA ASP A 73 -2.12 17.10 -16.25
C ASP A 73 -2.34 18.39 -15.47
N ARG A 74 -3.18 18.36 -14.43
CA ARG A 74 -3.44 19.52 -13.56
C ARG A 74 -2.23 19.93 -12.73
N LEU A 75 -1.41 18.98 -12.32
CA LEU A 75 -0.23 19.20 -11.48
C LEU A 75 1.03 19.50 -12.30
N LYS A 76 0.96 19.42 -13.63
CA LYS A 76 2.07 19.71 -14.53
C LYS A 76 2.54 21.16 -14.35
N GLY A 77 3.83 21.34 -14.10
CA GLY A 77 4.44 22.66 -13.84
C GLY A 77 4.18 23.21 -12.43
N SER A 78 3.56 22.44 -11.54
CA SER A 78 3.52 22.78 -10.12
C SER A 78 4.89 22.61 -9.45
N ASN A 79 5.08 23.25 -8.30
CA ASN A 79 6.27 23.10 -7.47
C ASN A 79 6.17 21.94 -6.47
N LEU A 80 5.17 21.05 -6.63
CA LEU A 80 5.02 19.89 -5.76
C LEU A 80 6.09 18.83 -6.10
N PRO A 81 6.63 18.10 -5.11
CA PRO A 81 7.63 17.07 -5.32
C PRO A 81 6.98 15.78 -5.85
N ILE A 82 6.47 15.83 -7.08
CA ILE A 82 5.85 14.67 -7.73
C ILE A 82 6.96 13.72 -8.22
N VAL A 83 6.90 12.47 -7.77
CA VAL A 83 7.86 11.41 -8.09
C VAL A 83 7.11 10.13 -8.47
N SER A 84 7.81 9.15 -9.05
CA SER A 84 7.23 7.81 -9.25
C SER A 84 7.10 7.03 -7.94
N ILE A 85 6.20 6.04 -7.88
CA ILE A 85 6.10 5.16 -6.70
C ILE A 85 7.34 4.26 -6.59
N GLU A 86 7.97 3.97 -7.72
CA GLU A 86 9.23 3.24 -7.82
C GLU A 86 10.39 4.04 -7.18
N GLU A 87 10.49 5.35 -7.41
CA GLU A 87 11.46 6.20 -6.73
C GLU A 87 11.25 6.23 -5.22
N LEU A 88 9.99 6.30 -4.76
CA LEU A 88 9.69 6.20 -3.32
C LEU A 88 10.15 4.84 -2.76
N HIS A 89 9.88 3.75 -3.46
CA HIS A 89 10.36 2.42 -3.08
C HIS A 89 11.89 2.37 -3.00
N GLU A 90 12.60 2.86 -4.01
CA GLU A 90 14.07 2.87 -4.03
C GLU A 90 14.66 3.68 -2.87
N LYS A 91 14.11 4.87 -2.60
CA LYS A 91 14.49 5.70 -1.45
C LYS A 91 14.26 4.96 -0.13
N ALA A 92 13.11 4.31 0.03
CA ALA A 92 12.79 3.56 1.25
C ALA A 92 13.81 2.44 1.49
N ILE A 93 14.05 1.61 0.46
CA ILE A 93 14.96 0.47 0.53
C ILE A 93 16.42 0.89 0.75
N ALA A 94 16.83 2.04 0.21
CA ALA A 94 18.17 2.58 0.44
C ALA A 94 18.43 2.88 1.93
N VAL A 95 17.38 3.27 2.68
CA VAL A 95 17.47 3.57 4.11
C VAL A 95 17.23 2.33 4.97
N THR A 96 16.20 1.55 4.66
CA THR A 96 15.75 0.44 5.51
C THR A 96 16.42 -0.90 5.20
N GLY A 97 17.05 -1.02 4.03
CA GLY A 97 17.34 -2.32 3.44
C GLY A 97 16.08 -3.01 2.91
N LYS A 98 16.26 -4.19 2.32
CA LYS A 98 15.15 -5.02 1.85
C LYS A 98 14.52 -5.77 3.03
N PRO A 99 13.20 -5.66 3.25
CA PRO A 99 12.54 -6.38 4.33
C PRO A 99 12.54 -7.89 4.06
N GLU A 100 12.77 -8.69 5.10
CA GLU A 100 12.62 -10.13 5.03
C GLU A 100 11.13 -10.48 5.00
N LYS A 101 10.72 -11.35 4.07
CA LYS A 101 9.33 -11.80 3.97
C LYS A 101 9.06 -12.90 5.01
N PRO A 102 7.95 -12.85 5.76
CA PRO A 102 7.57 -13.91 6.67
C PRO A 102 7.31 -15.20 5.90
N LYS A 103 7.73 -16.32 6.48
CA LYS A 103 7.47 -17.65 5.93
C LYS A 103 6.03 -18.04 6.21
N THR A 104 5.38 -18.62 5.21
CA THR A 104 3.97 -19.02 5.30
C THR A 104 3.79 -20.46 4.79
N LYS A 105 2.81 -21.15 5.35
CA LYS A 105 2.32 -22.45 4.87
C LYS A 105 1.21 -22.25 3.83
N ASP A 106 0.70 -23.33 3.25
CA ASP A 106 -0.37 -23.26 2.26
C ASP A 106 -1.78 -23.08 2.84
N ASN A 107 -1.93 -23.27 4.16
CA ASN A 107 -3.22 -23.12 4.83
C ASN A 107 -3.69 -21.67 4.83
N VAL A 108 -4.95 -21.43 4.44
CA VAL A 108 -5.57 -20.11 4.44
C VAL A 108 -6.29 -19.89 5.77
N VAL A 109 -5.92 -18.82 6.49
CA VAL A 109 -6.48 -18.49 7.81
C VAL A 109 -7.50 -17.36 7.77
N ALA A 110 -7.51 -16.56 6.70
CA ALA A 110 -8.51 -15.52 6.46
C ALA A 110 -8.59 -15.19 4.97
N VAL A 111 -9.75 -14.65 4.55
CA VAL A 111 -9.95 -14.07 3.23
C VAL A 111 -10.21 -12.58 3.36
N ILE A 112 -9.82 -11.82 2.33
CA ILE A 112 -10.11 -10.40 2.22
C ILE A 112 -11.21 -10.28 1.19
N GLU A 113 -12.42 -10.07 1.69
CA GLU A 113 -13.59 -9.73 0.90
C GLU A 113 -13.55 -8.22 0.61
N TRP A 114 -13.78 -7.87 -0.65
CA TRP A 114 -14.05 -6.51 -1.07
C TRP A 114 -15.53 -6.19 -0.85
N ARG A 115 -15.88 -4.91 -0.85
CA ARG A 115 -17.24 -4.45 -0.52
C ARG A 115 -18.35 -5.01 -1.41
N ASP A 116 -18.03 -5.51 -2.60
CA ASP A 116 -18.98 -6.13 -3.54
C ASP A 116 -19.10 -7.67 -3.37
N GLY A 117 -18.43 -8.24 -2.37
CA GLY A 117 -18.41 -9.67 -2.09
C GLY A 117 -17.28 -10.42 -2.79
N THR A 118 -16.49 -9.77 -3.64
CA THR A 118 -15.36 -10.41 -4.34
C THR A 118 -14.22 -10.67 -3.38
N ILE A 119 -13.64 -11.87 -3.41
CA ILE A 119 -12.41 -12.16 -2.66
C ILE A 119 -11.22 -11.60 -3.45
N ILE A 120 -10.55 -10.60 -2.90
CA ILE A 120 -9.41 -9.91 -3.54
C ILE A 120 -8.06 -10.42 -3.04
N ASP A 121 -8.02 -11.05 -1.87
CA ASP A 121 -6.81 -11.65 -1.33
C ASP A 121 -7.11 -12.69 -0.24
N SER A 122 -6.07 -13.38 0.24
CA SER A 122 -6.13 -14.30 1.37
C SER A 122 -4.89 -14.18 2.25
N VAL A 123 -5.05 -14.47 3.54
CA VAL A 123 -3.93 -14.54 4.49
C VAL A 123 -3.60 -15.99 4.76
N LYS A 124 -2.31 -16.32 4.63
CA LYS A 124 -1.77 -17.65 4.87
C LYS A 124 -1.28 -17.81 6.31
N GLU A 125 -1.35 -19.03 6.83
CA GLU A 125 -0.79 -19.40 8.13
C GLU A 125 0.73 -19.14 8.14
N LEU A 126 1.23 -18.53 9.22
CA LEU A 126 2.67 -18.33 9.41
C LEU A 126 3.39 -19.65 9.70
N ASP A 127 4.60 -19.78 9.18
CA ASP A 127 5.52 -20.88 9.48
C ASP A 127 6.49 -20.43 10.57
N ILE A 128 6.13 -20.74 11.82
CA ILE A 128 6.80 -20.35 13.07
C ILE A 128 7.42 -21.55 13.78
#